data_AF-A0AAP2G2R3-F1
#
_entry.id   AF-A0AAP2G2R3-F1
#
_cell.length_a   1.000
_cell.length_b   1.000
_cell.length_c   1.000
_cell.angle_alpha   90.00
_cell.angle_beta   90.00
_cell.angle_gamma   90.00
#
_symmetry.space_group_name_H-M   'P 1'
#
loop_
_entity.id
_entity.type
_entity.pdbx_description
1 polymer ?
#
loop_
_entity_poly.entity_id
_entity_poly.type
_entity_poly.pdbx_seq_one_letter_code
_entity_poly.pdbx_strand_id
1 'polypeptide(L)'
;MGKVIVKGDKSGGSSNTKTQLSLLSFEENGVVIIYCPALDLSGYGKTEEEAMKSFQLALSEFIDFCTKNNTFHRELKRLGWQIQQKDGCLTFESPSWNHLIQTNEELEDLLEKKHFHKFDQEISFPALP
;
A
#
# COMPACT_ATOMS: atom_id res chain seq x y z
N MET A 1 -11.61 10.03 -8.42
CA MET A 1 -10.25 9.51 -8.11
C MET A 1 -9.62 10.46 -7.10
N GLY A 2 -9.34 9.96 -5.90
CA GLY A 2 -9.04 10.79 -4.72
C GLY A 2 -7.61 11.32 -4.75
N LYS A 3 -7.46 12.64 -4.72
CA LYS A 3 -6.20 13.31 -4.42
C LYS A 3 -5.96 13.16 -2.91
N VAL A 4 -4.97 12.37 -2.50
CA VAL A 4 -4.61 12.24 -1.09
C VAL A 4 -3.69 13.40 -0.73
N ILE A 5 -4.23 14.43 -0.08
CA ILE A 5 -3.45 15.54 0.46
C ILE A 5 -3.12 15.21 1.91
N VAL A 6 -1.89 14.79 2.17
CA VAL A 6 -1.38 14.64 3.53
C VAL A 6 -0.74 15.96 3.96
N LYS A 7 -1.26 16.58 5.02
CA LYS A 7 -0.56 17.64 5.75
C LYS A 7 0.23 17.00 6.89
N GLY A 8 1.55 17.06 6.82
CA GLY A 8 2.42 16.72 7.95
C GLY A 8 2.33 17.83 8.99
N ASP A 9 1.86 17.53 10.19
CA ASP A 9 1.87 18.49 11.29
C ASP A 9 3.29 18.57 11.88
N LYS A 10 3.90 19.75 11.81
CA LYS A 10 5.23 20.02 12.41
C LYS A 10 5.03 20.53 13.83
N SER A 11 4.74 19.63 14.75
CA SER A 11 4.99 19.80 16.18
C SER A 11 5.93 18.69 16.61
N GLY A 12 7.11 19.04 17.15
CA GLY A 12 8.24 18.13 17.38
C GLY A 12 7.87 16.72 17.85
N GLY A 13 8.19 15.74 17.01
CA GLY A 13 7.89 14.32 17.15
C GLY A 13 7.70 13.73 15.76
N SER A 14 8.29 12.56 15.48
CA SER A 14 8.17 11.85 14.20
C SER A 14 6.70 11.63 13.81
N SER A 15 6.14 12.49 12.95
CA SER A 15 4.72 12.40 12.58
C SER A 15 4.52 11.38 11.46
N ASN A 16 3.94 10.24 11.81
CA ASN A 16 3.53 9.22 10.85
C ASN A 16 2.53 9.81 9.85
N THR A 17 2.70 9.47 8.58
CA THR A 17 1.82 9.91 7.49
C THR A 17 0.75 8.87 7.25
N LYS A 18 -0.52 9.26 7.36
CA LYS A 18 -1.66 8.39 7.01
C LYS A 18 -1.94 8.46 5.52
N THR A 19 -2.14 7.32 4.89
CA THR A 19 -2.53 7.19 3.50
C THR A 19 -3.63 6.14 3.37
N GLN A 20 -4.51 6.32 2.39
CA GLN A 20 -5.61 5.38 2.12
C GLN A 20 -5.26 4.58 0.88
N LEU A 21 -5.17 3.25 1.03
CA LEU A 21 -4.79 2.34 -0.05
C LEU A 21 -5.91 1.37 -0.36
N SER A 22 -6.12 1.14 -1.65
CA SER A 22 -7.07 0.14 -2.11
C SER A 22 -6.48 -1.26 -1.94
N LEU A 23 -7.31 -2.14 -1.38
CA LEU A 23 -7.10 -3.57 -1.24
C LEU A 23 -8.12 -4.33 -2.09
N LEU A 24 -7.69 -5.49 -2.60
CA LEU A 24 -8.49 -6.43 -3.36
C LEU A 24 -8.56 -7.73 -2.58
N SER A 25 -9.77 -8.13 -2.17
CA SER A 25 -10.07 -9.41 -1.55
C SER A 25 -10.66 -10.35 -2.60
N PHE A 26 -10.07 -11.53 -2.78
CA PHE A 26 -10.53 -12.52 -3.75
C PHE A 26 -10.14 -13.93 -3.28
N GLU A 27 -10.82 -14.94 -3.79
CA GLU A 27 -10.49 -16.33 -3.52
C GLU A 27 -9.74 -16.96 -4.71
N GLU A 28 -8.72 -17.74 -4.40
CA GLU A 28 -8.00 -18.56 -5.38
C GLU A 28 -7.63 -19.90 -4.75
N ASN A 29 -8.02 -20.99 -5.43
CA ASN A 29 -7.71 -22.36 -5.00
C ASN A 29 -8.13 -22.67 -3.55
N GLY A 30 -9.27 -22.12 -3.09
CA GLY A 30 -9.77 -22.32 -1.73
C GLY A 30 -9.08 -21.48 -0.64
N VAL A 31 -8.30 -20.48 -1.04
CA VAL A 31 -7.59 -19.56 -0.14
C VAL A 31 -8.06 -18.13 -0.42
N VAL A 32 -8.36 -17.39 0.65
CA VAL A 32 -8.68 -15.96 0.57
C VAL A 32 -7.37 -15.18 0.51
N ILE A 33 -7.28 -14.28 -0.45
CA ILE A 33 -6.12 -13.41 -0.68
C ILE A 33 -6.58 -11.96 -0.55
N ILE A 34 -5.83 -11.18 0.24
CA ILE A 34 -5.94 -9.72 0.28
C ILE A 34 -4.68 -9.16 -0.37
N TYR A 35 -4.85 -8.43 -1.47
CA TYR A 35 -3.77 -7.84 -2.24
C TYR A 35 -3.82 -6.31 -2.20
N CYS A 36 -2.69 -5.66 -1.97
CA CYS A 36 -2.49 -4.22 -2.09
C CYS A 36 -1.63 -3.92 -3.31
N PRO A 37 -2.21 -3.54 -4.46
CA PRO A 37 -1.44 -3.28 -5.66
C PRO A 37 -0.45 -2.13 -5.51
N ALA A 38 -0.80 -1.11 -4.72
CA ALA A 38 0.05 0.07 -4.52
C ALA A 38 1.34 -0.24 -3.76
N LEU A 39 1.38 -1.33 -2.98
CA LEU A 39 2.57 -1.75 -2.25
C LEU A 39 3.16 -3.06 -2.78
N ASP A 40 2.47 -3.69 -3.73
CA ASP A 40 2.78 -5.03 -4.20
C ASP A 40 2.91 -6.05 -3.05
N LEU A 41 1.96 -5.98 -2.11
CA LEU A 41 1.92 -6.84 -0.93
C LEU A 41 0.63 -7.64 -0.91
N SER A 42 0.71 -8.91 -0.55
CA SER A 42 -0.44 -9.77 -0.32
C SER A 42 -0.40 -10.42 1.07
N GLY A 43 -1.58 -10.74 1.57
CA GLY A 43 -1.79 -11.63 2.70
C GLY A 43 -2.79 -12.71 2.32
N TYR A 44 -2.72 -13.86 2.97
CA TYR A 44 -3.54 -15.01 2.62
C TYR A 44 -4.00 -15.78 3.86
N GLY A 45 -5.13 -16.48 3.74
CA GLY A 45 -5.72 -17.24 4.83
C GLY A 45 -6.91 -18.09 4.39
N LYS A 46 -7.42 -18.94 5.28
CA LYS A 46 -8.64 -19.71 5.03
C LYS A 46 -9.90 -18.87 5.15
N THR A 47 -9.79 -17.71 5.80
CA THR A 47 -10.85 -16.73 5.97
C THR A 47 -10.31 -15.34 5.63
N GLU A 48 -11.21 -14.39 5.35
CA GLU A 48 -10.84 -12.99 5.13
C GLU A 48 -10.14 -12.37 6.34
N GLU A 49 -10.52 -12.75 7.57
CA GLU A 49 -9.85 -12.30 8.79
C GLU A 49 -8.40 -12.81 8.86
N GLU A 50 -8.16 -14.08 8.55
CA GLU A 50 -6.81 -14.66 8.50
C GLU A 50 -5.96 -14.00 7.41
N ALA A 51 -6.53 -13.80 6.22
CA ALA A 51 -5.86 -13.12 5.11
C ALA A 51 -5.50 -11.68 5.48
N MET A 52 -6.38 -10.97 6.20
CA MET A 52 -6.14 -9.60 6.64
C MET A 52 -5.04 -9.54 7.70
N LYS A 53 -5.03 -10.48 8.65
CA LYS A 53 -3.93 -10.58 9.65
C LYS A 53 -2.60 -10.87 8.98
N SER A 54 -2.58 -11.78 8.00
CA SER A 54 -1.40 -12.08 7.20
C SER A 54 -0.91 -10.84 6.43
N PHE A 55 -1.83 -10.08 5.82
CA PHE A 55 -1.51 -8.84 5.11
C PHE A 55 -0.92 -7.78 6.05
N GLN A 56 -1.53 -7.58 7.23
CA GLN A 56 -1.04 -6.63 8.23
C GLN A 56 0.36 -7.00 8.74
N LEU A 57 0.64 -8.29 8.91
CA LEU A 57 1.99 -8.77 9.25
C LEU A 57 2.98 -8.43 8.14
N ALA A 58 2.68 -8.80 6.89
CA ALA A 58 3.55 -8.50 5.74
C ALA A 58 3.80 -7.00 5.57
N LEU A 59 2.78 -6.17 5.77
CA LEU A 59 2.89 -4.71 5.76
C LEU A 59 3.82 -4.20 6.88
N SER A 60 3.67 -4.73 8.10
CA SER A 60 4.53 -4.35 9.22
C SER A 60 6.00 -4.72 8.96
N GLU A 61 6.25 -5.92 8.42
CA GLU A 61 7.59 -6.39 8.07
C GLU A 61 8.21 -5.55 6.95
N PHE A 62 7.42 -5.21 5.92
CA PHE A 62 7.83 -4.33 4.84
C PHE A 62 8.28 -2.96 5.36
N ILE A 63 7.45 -2.31 6.18
CA ILE A 63 7.75 -0.99 6.76
C ILE A 63 9.00 -1.08 7.65
N ASP A 64 9.07 -2.07 8.53
CA ASP A 64 10.19 -2.28 9.44
C ASP A 64 11.50 -2.49 8.70
N PHE A 65 11.50 -3.41 7.72
CA PHE A 65 12.68 -3.72 6.92
C PHE A 65 13.15 -2.50 6.14
N CYS A 66 12.22 -1.81 5.48
CA CYS A 66 12.56 -0.66 4.66
C CYS A 66 13.08 0.51 5.50
N THR A 67 12.52 0.73 6.69
CA THR A 67 12.96 1.78 7.61
C THR A 67 14.31 1.47 8.21
N LYS A 68 14.53 0.24 8.72
CA LYS A 68 15.82 -0.19 9.28
C LYS A 68 16.97 -0.08 8.28
N ASN A 69 16.68 -0.30 6.99
CA ASN A 69 17.68 -0.22 5.93
C ASN A 69 17.75 1.16 5.23
N ASN A 70 16.97 2.16 5.65
CA ASN A 70 16.85 3.46 4.97
C ASN A 70 16.49 3.35 3.48
N THR A 71 15.67 2.37 3.11
CA THR A 71 15.28 2.08 1.72
C THR A 71 13.83 2.43 1.41
N PHE A 72 13.03 2.81 2.40
CA PHE A 72 11.58 3.05 2.25
C PHE A 72 11.24 4.02 1.10
N HIS A 73 11.90 5.18 1.00
CA HIS A 73 11.70 6.11 -0.12
C HIS A 73 12.04 5.50 -1.49
N ARG A 74 13.09 4.67 -1.55
CA ARG A 74 13.52 4.05 -2.79
C ARG A 74 12.54 2.98 -3.23
N GLU A 75 12.06 2.16 -2.30
CA GLU A 75 11.08 1.11 -2.58
C GLU A 75 9.73 1.71 -3.01
N LEU A 76 9.25 2.76 -2.32
CA LEU A 76 8.03 3.45 -2.76
C LEU A 76 8.19 4.01 -4.19
N LYS A 77 9.32 4.65 -4.52
CA LYS A 77 9.59 5.10 -5.90
C LYS A 77 9.63 3.96 -6.90
N ARG A 78 10.23 2.82 -6.55
CA ARG A 78 10.24 1.60 -7.39
C ARG A 78 8.83 1.09 -7.66
N LEU A 79 7.96 1.16 -6.65
CA LEU A 79 6.54 0.82 -6.73
C LEU A 79 5.69 1.89 -7.45
N GLY A 80 6.31 2.95 -8.00
CA GLY A 80 5.63 3.98 -8.77
C GLY A 80 5.05 5.14 -7.95
N TRP A 81 5.35 5.21 -6.65
CA TRP A 81 4.87 6.31 -5.81
C TRP A 81 5.56 7.62 -6.16
N GLN A 82 4.78 8.68 -6.15
CA GLN A 82 5.28 10.04 -6.30
C GLN A 82 5.47 10.66 -4.91
N ILE A 83 6.72 10.98 -4.59
CA ILE A 83 7.09 11.65 -3.34
C ILE A 83 7.37 13.10 -3.68
N GLN A 84 6.51 14.00 -3.19
CA GLN A 84 6.68 15.44 -3.37
C GLN A 84 7.02 16.09 -2.03
N GLN A 85 7.92 17.07 -2.06
CA GLN A 85 8.21 17.92 -0.92
C GLN A 85 7.68 19.31 -1.23
N LYS A 86 6.68 19.76 -0.47
CA LYS A 86 6.11 21.10 -0.62
C LYS A 86 6.00 21.78 0.74
N ASP A 87 6.55 22.98 0.85
CA ASP A 87 6.53 23.79 2.08
C ASP A 87 7.09 23.04 3.32
N GLY A 88 8.05 22.15 3.09
CA GLY A 88 8.65 21.33 4.13
C GLY A 88 7.77 20.18 4.65
N CYS A 89 6.64 19.89 3.98
CA CYS A 89 5.86 18.66 4.15
C CYS A 89 6.21 17.66 3.03
N LEU A 90 6.36 16.38 3.40
CA LEU A 90 6.45 15.28 2.44
C LEU A 90 5.03 14.74 2.19
N THR A 91 4.65 14.69 0.93
CA THR A 91 3.41 14.07 0.45
C THR A 91 3.74 12.84 -0.38
N PHE A 92 3.09 11.73 -0.05
CA PHE A 92 3.20 10.46 -0.75
C PHE A 92 1.92 10.24 -1.54
N GLU A 93 2.03 10.26 -2.87
CA GLU A 93 0.92 9.97 -3.76
C GLU A 93 1.10 8.55 -4.31
N SER A 94 0.09 7.70 -4.06
CA SER A 94 0.10 6.33 -4.56
C SER A 94 0.02 6.31 -6.08
N PRO A 95 0.54 5.26 -6.74
CA PRO A 95 0.47 5.16 -8.18
C PRO A 95 -0.99 5.08 -8.63
N SER A 96 -1.30 5.70 -9.77
CA SER A 96 -2.65 5.63 -10.34
C SER A 96 -3.02 4.18 -10.73
N TRP A 97 -4.30 3.84 -10.70
CA TRP A 97 -4.78 2.53 -11.13
C TRP A 97 -4.35 2.15 -12.55
N ASN A 98 -4.35 3.11 -13.50
CA ASN A 98 -3.87 2.84 -14.86
C ASN A 98 -2.40 2.45 -14.87
N HIS A 99 -1.57 3.11 -14.05
CA HIS A 99 -0.16 2.73 -13.91
C HIS A 99 -0.04 1.34 -13.31
N LEU A 100 -0.76 1.06 -12.21
CA LEU A 100 -0.73 -0.24 -11.54
C LEU A 100 -1.11 -1.39 -12.48
N ILE A 101 -2.17 -1.22 -13.27
CA ILE A 101 -2.64 -2.22 -14.24
C ILE A 101 -1.59 -2.43 -15.34
N GLN A 102 -1.03 -1.36 -15.89
CA GLN A 102 -0.02 -1.45 -16.95
C GLN A 102 1.31 -2.08 -16.50
N THR A 103 1.63 -1.99 -15.22
CA THR A 103 2.89 -2.49 -14.67
C THR A 103 2.76 -3.86 -14.01
N ASN A 104 1.55 -4.40 -13.86
CA ASN A 104 1.30 -5.65 -13.16
C ASN A 104 0.30 -6.53 -13.94
N GLU A 105 0.85 -7.50 -14.68
CA GLU A 105 0.09 -8.47 -15.45
C GLU A 105 -0.85 -9.32 -14.56
N GLU A 106 -0.44 -9.64 -13.32
CA GLU A 106 -1.29 -10.40 -12.38
C GLU A 106 -2.51 -9.59 -11.91
N LEU A 107 -2.35 -8.26 -11.79
CA LEU A 107 -3.45 -7.37 -11.48
C LEU A 107 -4.44 -7.28 -12.64
N GLU A 108 -3.95 -7.16 -13.87
CA GLU A 108 -4.79 -7.17 -15.08
C GLU A 108 -5.60 -8.47 -15.15
N ASP A 109 -4.93 -9.61 -14.99
CA ASP A 109 -5.54 -10.93 -14.93
C ASP A 109 -6.62 -11.04 -13.83
N LEU A 110 -6.35 -10.52 -12.63
CA LEU A 110 -7.30 -10.55 -11.52
C LEU A 110 -8.55 -9.73 -11.84
N LEU A 111 -8.37 -8.54 -12.41
CA LEU A 111 -9.47 -7.64 -12.77
C LEU A 111 -10.35 -8.21 -13.89
N GLU A 112 -9.75 -8.97 -14.82
CA GLU A 112 -10.47 -9.65 -15.89
C GLU A 112 -11.16 -10.94 -15.44
N LYS A 113 -10.53 -11.72 -14.56
CA LYS A 113 -10.89 -13.14 -14.34
C LYS A 113 -11.74 -13.41 -13.10
N LYS A 114 -11.81 -12.53 -12.08
CA LYS A 114 -12.29 -12.93 -10.75
C LYS A 114 -13.43 -12.09 -10.16
N HIS A 115 -14.27 -12.75 -9.36
CA HIS A 115 -15.10 -12.11 -8.36
C HIS A 115 -14.19 -11.59 -7.24
N PHE A 116 -13.85 -10.31 -7.29
CA PHE A 116 -13.10 -9.64 -6.23
C PHE A 116 -13.96 -8.59 -5.54
N HIS A 117 -13.66 -8.34 -4.27
CA HIS A 117 -14.18 -7.22 -3.50
C HIS A 117 -13.06 -6.20 -3.31
N LYS A 118 -13.29 -4.97 -3.76
CA LYS A 118 -12.37 -3.86 -3.55
C LYS A 118 -12.83 -3.03 -2.35
N PHE A 119 -11.91 -2.72 -1.45
CA PHE A 119 -12.14 -1.82 -0.32
C PHE A 119 -10.89 -1.00 -0.02
N ASP A 120 -11.03 0.08 0.72
CA ASP A 120 -9.91 0.97 1.06
C ASP A 120 -9.53 0.83 2.54
N GLN A 121 -8.23 0.78 2.81
CA GLN A 121 -7.65 0.65 4.14
C GLN A 121 -6.77 1.87 4.45
N GLU A 122 -6.95 2.49 5.61
CA GLU A 122 -6.02 3.50 6.12
C GLU A 122 -4.75 2.81 6.64
N ILE A 123 -3.60 3.21 6.12
CA ILE A 123 -2.28 2.71 6.48
C ILE A 123 -1.42 3.89 6.95
N SER A 124 -0.64 3.67 8.01
CA SER A 124 0.29 4.66 8.54
C SER A 124 1.71 4.36 8.06
N PHE A 125 2.31 5.31 7.36
CA PHE A 125 3.71 5.28 6.99
C PHE A 125 4.57 5.98 8.05
N PRO A 126 5.78 5.47 8.32
CA PRO A 126 6.67 6.07 9.30
C PRO A 126 7.10 7.47 8.85
N ALA A 127 7.27 8.38 9.81
CA ALA A 127 8.00 9.61 9.54
C ALA A 127 9.46 9.23 9.25
N LEU A 128 9.97 9.63 8.09
CA LEU A 128 11.37 9.40 7.76
C LEU A 128 12.23 10.58 8.26
N PRO A 129 13.44 10.30 8.76
CA PRO A 129 14.37 11.32 9.24
C PRO A 129 14.92 12.23 8.14
#